data_AF-A0A6N4W895-F1
#
_entry.id   AF-A0A6N4W895-F1
#
_cell.length_a   1.000
_cell.length_b   1.000
_cell.length_c   1.000
_cell.angle_alpha   90.00
_cell.angle_beta   90.00
_cell.angle_gamma   90.00
#
_symmetry.space_group_name_H-M   'P 1'
#
loop_
_entity.id
_entity.type
_entity.pdbx_description
1 polymer ?
#
loop_
_entity_poly.entity_id
_entity_poly.type
_entity_poly.pdbx_seq_one_letter_code
_entity_poly.pdbx_strand_id
1 'polypeptide(L)'
;MNRGFVVAVAGAAVLVAGLSGCSKDDKKSESTSSASSSSAAASASSSAAETPSASSGASTAKVTIDGQPQTINGQVVCATAAGNYNIAIGEAATGIAVVMSEDASKVHSVGLGNVNGVTLGYQEGVPGGASATATKDGNNFKITGTATGIDMANPMQPVNKPFEIDVTCP
;
A
#
# COMPACT_ATOMS: atom_id res chain seq x y z
N MET A 1 19.65 49.85 -6.62
CA MET A 1 20.88 49.08 -6.31
C MET A 1 20.69 47.66 -6.79
N ASN A 2 21.21 47.35 -7.98
CA ASN A 2 21.13 46.03 -8.59
C ASN A 2 22.48 45.35 -8.39
N ARG A 3 22.53 44.26 -7.63
CA ARG A 3 23.75 43.43 -7.51
C ARG A 3 23.42 42.04 -8.03
N GLY A 4 23.73 41.81 -9.30
CA GLY A 4 23.79 40.48 -9.88
C GLY A 4 25.02 39.74 -9.35
N PHE A 5 24.84 38.47 -9.01
CA PHE A 5 25.93 37.55 -8.76
C PHE A 5 25.79 36.41 -9.76
N VAL A 6 26.72 36.36 -10.71
CA VAL A 6 26.89 35.26 -11.66
C VAL A 6 28.03 34.40 -11.11
N VAL A 7 27.77 33.13 -10.86
CA VAL A 7 28.79 32.10 -10.63
C VAL A 7 28.47 30.93 -11.55
N ALA A 8 29.47 30.52 -12.32
CA ALA A 8 29.39 29.50 -13.35
C ALA A 8 30.43 28.40 -13.10
N VAL A 9 30.10 27.17 -13.55
CA VAL A 9 30.99 26.02 -13.89
C VAL A 9 31.60 25.26 -12.67
N ALA A 10 31.70 23.93 -12.55
CA ALA A 10 31.58 22.70 -13.37
C ALA A 10 31.01 21.58 -12.44
N GLY A 11 30.35 20.49 -12.85
CA GLY A 11 30.79 19.43 -13.76
C GLY A 11 31.03 18.12 -12.99
N ALA A 12 30.15 17.11 -13.15
CA ALA A 12 30.46 15.68 -13.09
C ALA A 12 29.20 14.87 -13.42
N ALA A 13 29.16 14.28 -14.61
CA ALA A 13 28.17 13.28 -14.98
C ALA A 13 28.52 11.94 -14.33
N VAL A 14 27.58 11.35 -13.59
CA VAL A 14 27.68 9.98 -13.12
C VAL A 14 26.73 9.14 -13.96
N LEU A 15 27.28 8.45 -14.96
CA LEU A 15 26.64 7.32 -15.63
C LEU A 15 26.98 6.07 -14.82
N VAL A 16 25.99 5.50 -14.14
CA VAL A 16 26.08 4.13 -13.62
C VAL A 16 25.15 3.24 -14.45
N ALA A 17 25.78 2.24 -15.05
CA ALA A 17 25.20 1.22 -15.91
C ALA A 17 24.65 0.03 -15.11
N GLY A 18 23.76 -0.74 -15.76
CA GLY A 18 23.34 -2.10 -15.40
C GLY A 18 22.03 -2.14 -14.60
N LEU A 19 21.04 -3.00 -14.88
CA LEU A 19 21.07 -4.32 -15.51
C LEU A 19 19.76 -4.57 -16.28
N SER A 20 19.82 -4.71 -17.60
CA SER A 20 18.77 -5.35 -18.40
C SER A 20 18.92 -6.86 -18.29
N GLY A 21 18.08 -7.48 -17.46
CA GLY A 21 17.95 -8.93 -17.32
C GLY A 21 16.74 -9.47 -18.09
N CYS A 22 16.81 -9.43 -19.42
CA CYS A 22 15.99 -10.25 -20.31
C CYS A 22 16.84 -11.46 -20.71
N SER A 23 16.56 -12.65 -20.18
CA SER A 23 17.08 -13.89 -20.78
C SER A 23 15.96 -14.53 -21.59
N LYS A 24 16.05 -14.32 -22.92
CA LYS A 24 15.56 -15.27 -23.91
C LYS A 24 16.63 -16.36 -24.03
N ASP A 25 16.25 -17.61 -23.84
CA ASP A 25 16.91 -18.74 -24.50
C ASP A 25 15.86 -19.80 -24.85
N ASP A 26 15.62 -19.91 -26.15
CA ASP A 26 14.89 -20.97 -26.82
C ASP A 26 15.60 -22.32 -26.63
N LYS A 27 14.91 -23.34 -26.10
CA LYS A 27 15.13 -24.74 -26.49
C LYS A 27 13.93 -25.62 -26.14
N LYS A 28 13.20 -25.99 -27.18
CA LYS A 28 12.25 -27.11 -27.25
C LYS A 28 12.95 -28.43 -26.86
N SER A 29 12.35 -29.22 -25.96
CA SER A 29 12.06 -30.65 -26.17
C SER A 29 11.42 -31.29 -24.94
N GLU A 30 10.61 -32.28 -25.23
CA GLU A 30 9.64 -32.94 -24.35
C GLU A 30 10.25 -34.07 -23.52
N SER A 31 9.42 -34.53 -22.57
CA SER A 31 9.36 -35.89 -22.01
C SER A 31 10.31 -36.30 -20.86
N THR A 32 9.67 -36.45 -19.70
CA THR A 32 9.54 -37.73 -18.96
C THR A 32 10.71 -38.23 -18.08
N SER A 33 10.39 -38.30 -16.78
CA SER A 33 10.75 -39.33 -15.79
C SER A 33 12.09 -39.34 -15.04
N SER A 34 11.93 -39.18 -13.72
CA SER A 34 12.40 -40.08 -12.66
C SER A 34 13.78 -39.92 -12.02
N ALA A 35 13.70 -39.76 -10.70
CA ALA A 35 14.45 -40.43 -9.64
C ALA A 35 15.83 -39.90 -9.20
N SER A 36 15.79 -39.33 -7.99
CA SER A 36 16.58 -39.71 -6.80
C SER A 36 18.03 -39.23 -6.60
N SER A 37 18.16 -38.58 -5.43
CA SER A 37 19.22 -38.67 -4.41
C SER A 37 20.56 -37.94 -4.58
N SER A 38 20.68 -36.89 -3.77
CA SER A 38 21.69 -36.69 -2.70
C SER A 38 22.90 -35.76 -2.94
N SER A 39 23.04 -34.87 -1.94
CA SER A 39 24.27 -34.26 -1.38
C SER A 39 24.89 -33.06 -2.10
N ALA A 40 24.80 -31.87 -1.48
CA ALA A 40 25.94 -31.20 -0.83
C ALA A 40 25.57 -29.77 -0.40
N ALA A 41 26.03 -29.40 0.79
CA ALA A 41 25.87 -28.09 1.39
C ALA A 41 26.63 -27.00 0.63
N ALA A 42 26.04 -25.82 0.53
CA ALA A 42 26.76 -24.56 0.42
C ALA A 42 26.00 -23.51 1.22
N SER A 43 26.44 -23.33 2.46
CA SER A 43 26.06 -22.23 3.33
C SER A 43 26.49 -20.92 2.67
N ALA A 44 25.54 -20.13 2.20
CA ALA A 44 25.76 -18.73 1.85
C ALA A 44 24.89 -17.88 2.77
N SER A 45 25.48 -17.44 3.88
CA SER A 45 24.95 -16.35 4.69
C SER A 45 24.66 -15.17 3.77
N SER A 46 23.38 -14.87 3.59
CA SER A 46 22.91 -13.68 2.90
C SER A 46 21.99 -12.97 3.88
N SER A 47 22.41 -11.78 4.31
CA SER A 47 21.67 -10.89 5.19
C SER A 47 20.20 -10.82 4.80
N ALA A 48 19.32 -11.09 5.76
CA ALA A 48 17.89 -10.95 5.60
C ALA A 48 17.56 -9.46 5.35
N ALA A 49 17.43 -9.08 4.08
CA ALA A 49 16.48 -8.04 3.74
C ALA A 49 15.10 -8.66 4.01
N GLU A 50 14.34 -8.10 4.95
CA GLU A 50 12.93 -8.46 5.14
C GLU A 50 12.20 -8.16 3.82
N THR A 51 12.06 -9.20 3.00
CA THR A 51 11.13 -9.19 1.88
C THR A 51 9.73 -9.01 2.47
N PRO A 52 8.94 -8.02 2.01
CA PRO A 52 7.57 -7.89 2.48
C PRO A 52 6.83 -9.21 2.21
N SER A 53 6.39 -9.86 3.28
CA SER A 53 5.59 -11.07 3.19
C SER A 53 4.19 -10.69 2.75
N ALA A 54 3.91 -10.82 1.45
CA ALA A 54 2.56 -10.76 0.92
C ALA A 54 1.91 -12.13 1.12
N SER A 55 0.89 -12.22 1.96
CA SER A 55 0.11 -13.45 2.11
C SER A 55 -0.90 -13.56 0.97
N SER A 56 -0.90 -14.68 0.24
CA SER A 56 -1.82 -14.96 -0.86
C SER A 56 -2.91 -15.94 -0.40
N GLY A 57 -4.09 -15.42 -0.13
CA GLY A 57 -5.30 -16.14 0.27
C GLY A 57 -6.52 -15.33 -0.14
N ALA A 58 -7.71 -15.96 -0.17
CA ALA A 58 -8.95 -15.30 -0.58
C ALA A 58 -9.22 -14.11 0.35
N SER A 59 -8.96 -12.90 -0.15
CA SER A 59 -9.05 -11.67 0.61
C SER A 59 -10.32 -10.95 0.14
N THR A 60 -11.24 -10.70 1.06
CA THR A 60 -12.51 -10.00 0.76
C THR A 60 -12.55 -8.70 1.52
N ALA A 61 -13.17 -7.69 0.94
CA ALA A 61 -13.36 -6.40 1.58
C ALA A 61 -14.80 -5.89 1.38
N LYS A 62 -15.35 -5.27 2.41
CA LYS A 62 -16.56 -4.48 2.37
C LYS A 62 -16.23 -3.09 2.86
N VAL A 63 -16.65 -2.09 2.10
CA VAL A 63 -16.37 -0.69 2.40
C VAL A 63 -17.68 0.07 2.36
N THR A 64 -17.93 0.87 3.39
CA THR A 64 -19.06 1.78 3.49
C THR A 64 -18.53 3.17 3.78
N ILE A 65 -19.01 4.17 3.03
CA ILE A 65 -18.66 5.58 3.22
C ILE A 65 -19.96 6.36 3.30
N ASP A 66 -20.15 7.14 4.35
CA ASP A 66 -21.39 7.89 4.60
C ASP A 66 -22.65 7.00 4.66
N GLY A 67 -22.49 5.78 5.18
CA GLY A 67 -23.55 4.77 5.20
C GLY A 67 -23.87 4.15 3.83
N GLN A 68 -23.15 4.54 2.76
CA GLN A 68 -23.33 3.99 1.41
C GLN A 68 -22.28 2.91 1.11
N PRO A 69 -22.69 1.67 0.77
CA PRO A 69 -21.78 0.63 0.34
C PRO A 69 -21.02 1.07 -0.93
N GLN A 70 -19.72 0.85 -0.94
CA GLN A 70 -18.86 1.15 -2.09
C GLN A 70 -18.67 -0.11 -2.93
N THR A 71 -18.85 0.02 -4.25
CA THR A 71 -18.47 -1.03 -5.20
C THR A 71 -16.97 -0.95 -5.45
N ILE A 72 -16.21 -1.85 -4.82
CA ILE A 72 -14.77 -1.93 -5.01
C ILE A 72 -14.45 -3.09 -5.96
N ASN A 73 -13.77 -2.77 -7.05
CA ASN A 73 -13.24 -3.76 -7.98
C ASN A 73 -11.75 -3.95 -7.73
N GLY A 74 -11.27 -5.17 -7.91
CA GLY A 74 -9.86 -5.53 -7.75
C GLY A 74 -9.58 -6.38 -6.51
N GLN A 75 -8.28 -6.52 -6.23
CA GLN A 75 -7.74 -7.43 -5.22
C GLN A 75 -7.64 -6.71 -3.88
N VAL A 76 -7.64 -7.47 -2.79
CA VAL A 76 -7.11 -7.00 -1.50
C VAL A 76 -5.68 -7.50 -1.36
N VAL A 77 -4.77 -6.62 -0.99
CA VAL A 77 -3.35 -6.92 -0.77
C VAL A 77 -2.96 -6.41 0.61
N CYS A 78 -2.42 -7.29 1.44
CA CYS A 78 -2.00 -6.95 2.79
C CYS A 78 -0.51 -7.28 2.95
N ALA A 79 0.25 -6.34 3.53
CA ALA A 79 1.69 -6.48 3.68
C ALA A 79 2.18 -5.78 4.94
N THR A 80 3.06 -6.46 5.66
CA THR A 80 3.81 -5.87 6.77
C THR A 80 5.11 -5.26 6.26
N ALA A 81 5.37 -4.00 6.60
CA ALA A 81 6.62 -3.32 6.29
C ALA A 81 6.94 -2.25 7.34
N ALA A 82 8.20 -2.22 7.81
CA ALA A 82 8.70 -1.23 8.76
C ALA A 82 7.81 -1.06 10.02
N GLY A 83 7.31 -2.18 10.57
CA GLY A 83 6.44 -2.19 11.76
C GLY A 83 4.99 -1.75 11.52
N ASN A 84 4.61 -1.54 10.25
CA ASN A 84 3.25 -1.19 9.85
C ASN A 84 2.59 -2.33 9.09
N TYR A 85 1.29 -2.50 9.31
CA TYR A 85 0.41 -3.31 8.50
C TYR A 85 -0.28 -2.42 7.46
N ASN A 86 -0.06 -2.76 6.19
CA ASN A 86 -0.54 -2.02 5.04
C ASN A 86 -1.61 -2.86 4.35
N ILE A 87 -2.79 -2.29 4.15
CA ILE A 87 -3.91 -2.92 3.43
C ILE A 87 -4.23 -2.05 2.23
N ALA A 88 -4.13 -2.62 1.03
CA ALA A 88 -4.60 -2.00 -0.21
C ALA A 88 -5.82 -2.76 -0.71
N ILE A 89 -6.88 -2.04 -1.06
CA ILE A 89 -8.15 -2.62 -1.53
C ILE A 89 -8.48 -2.01 -2.89
N GLY A 90 -8.65 -2.88 -3.87
CA GLY A 90 -9.07 -2.55 -5.21
C GLY A 90 -7.94 -2.08 -6.13
N GLU A 91 -8.33 -1.53 -7.28
CA GLU A 91 -7.41 -1.03 -8.31
C GLU A 91 -7.08 0.46 -8.13
N ALA A 92 -6.05 0.95 -8.84
CA ALA A 92 -5.55 2.32 -8.71
C ALA A 92 -6.61 3.44 -8.85
N ALA A 93 -7.72 3.19 -9.56
CA ALA A 93 -8.78 4.17 -9.75
C ALA A 93 -9.69 4.36 -8.52
N THR A 94 -9.91 3.30 -7.73
CA THR A 94 -10.73 3.32 -6.50
C THR A 94 -9.89 3.12 -5.24
N GLY A 95 -8.57 3.05 -5.39
CA GLY A 95 -7.64 2.46 -4.42
C GLY A 95 -7.82 2.99 -3.01
N ILE A 96 -8.30 2.11 -2.13
CA ILE A 96 -8.37 2.35 -0.71
C ILE A 96 -7.09 1.82 -0.08
N ALA A 97 -6.50 2.59 0.82
CA ALA A 97 -5.29 2.22 1.53
C ALA A 97 -5.45 2.44 3.03
N VAL A 98 -5.00 1.49 3.83
CA VAL A 98 -4.94 1.61 5.28
C VAL A 98 -3.53 1.31 5.73
N VAL A 99 -3.02 2.15 6.64
CA VAL A 99 -1.75 1.92 7.34
C VAL A 99 -2.05 1.97 8.83
N MET A 100 -1.67 0.92 9.54
CA MET A 100 -1.89 0.76 10.98
C MET A 100 -0.74 -0.01 11.61
N SER A 101 -0.67 -0.04 12.93
CA SER A 101 0.21 -0.95 13.66
C SER A 101 -0.21 -2.42 13.42
N GLU A 102 0.73 -3.37 13.45
CA GLU A 102 0.48 -4.79 13.14
C GLU A 102 -0.53 -5.50 14.06
N ASP A 103 -0.62 -5.01 15.29
CA ASP A 103 -1.56 -5.45 16.32
C ASP A 103 -2.92 -4.75 16.22
N ALA A 104 -3.11 -3.87 15.23
CA ALA A 104 -4.26 -2.99 15.05
C ALA A 104 -4.52 -2.02 16.21
N SER A 105 -3.56 -1.81 17.12
CA SER A 105 -3.71 -0.92 18.28
C SER A 105 -3.88 0.55 17.89
N LYS A 106 -3.39 0.94 16.71
CA LYS A 106 -3.44 2.30 16.20
C LYS A 106 -3.54 2.33 14.69
N VAL A 107 -4.44 3.17 14.17
CA VAL A 107 -4.52 3.49 12.74
C VAL A 107 -3.72 4.76 12.49
N HIS A 108 -2.76 4.68 11.57
CA HIS A 108 -1.90 5.81 11.19
C HIS A 108 -2.51 6.61 10.04
N SER A 109 -3.06 5.92 9.04
CA SER A 109 -3.69 6.57 7.89
C SER A 109 -4.78 5.72 7.26
N VAL A 110 -5.78 6.37 6.68
CA VAL A 110 -6.76 5.76 5.77
C VAL A 110 -6.91 6.67 4.56
N GLY A 111 -6.70 6.15 3.36
CA GLY A 111 -7.09 6.79 2.11
C GLY A 111 -8.31 6.10 1.55
N LEU A 112 -9.39 6.83 1.30
CA LEU A 112 -10.65 6.29 0.76
C LEU A 112 -10.80 6.54 -0.75
N GLY A 113 -9.79 7.13 -1.39
CA GLY A 113 -9.86 7.54 -2.78
C GLY A 113 -10.78 8.75 -3.00
N ASN A 114 -11.24 8.93 -4.23
CA ASN A 114 -12.18 9.97 -4.59
C ASN A 114 -13.63 9.47 -4.47
N VAL A 115 -14.42 10.16 -3.66
CA VAL A 115 -15.84 9.87 -3.43
C VAL A 115 -16.63 11.12 -3.75
N ASN A 116 -17.46 11.07 -4.79
CA ASN A 116 -18.28 12.20 -5.24
C ASN A 116 -17.49 13.49 -5.50
N GLY A 117 -16.28 13.39 -6.06
CA GLY A 117 -15.44 14.55 -6.36
C GLY A 117 -14.55 15.01 -5.21
N VAL A 118 -14.70 14.41 -4.02
CA VAL A 118 -13.88 14.73 -2.83
C VAL A 118 -12.92 13.58 -2.54
N THR A 119 -11.63 13.88 -2.47
CA THR A 119 -10.65 12.89 -1.98
C THR A 119 -10.70 12.85 -0.47
N LEU A 120 -11.08 11.69 0.09
CA LEU A 120 -11.29 11.51 1.52
C LEU A 120 -10.14 10.71 2.15
N GLY A 121 -9.73 11.12 3.34
CA GLY A 121 -8.79 10.34 4.13
C GLY A 121 -8.72 10.74 5.59
N TYR A 122 -8.00 9.93 6.35
CA TYR A 122 -7.61 10.18 7.73
C TYR A 122 -6.09 10.09 7.81
N GLN A 123 -5.50 10.99 8.60
CA GLN A 123 -4.08 10.99 8.92
C GLN A 123 -3.92 11.29 10.40
N GLU A 124 -3.13 10.47 11.08
CA GLU A 124 -2.84 10.65 12.50
C GLU A 124 -2.16 12.00 12.76
N GLY A 125 -2.58 12.66 13.85
CA GLY A 125 -2.00 13.93 14.29
C GLY A 125 -2.43 15.15 13.46
N VAL A 126 -3.20 14.95 12.39
CA VAL A 126 -3.77 16.05 11.60
C VAL A 126 -5.05 16.55 12.28
N PRO A 127 -5.13 17.84 12.67
CA PRO A 127 -6.36 18.43 13.20
C PRO A 127 -7.42 18.56 12.08
N GLY A 128 -8.71 18.49 12.42
CA GLY A 128 -9.79 18.62 11.42
C GLY A 128 -11.00 17.69 11.64
N GLY A 129 -11.04 16.97 12.75
CA GLY A 129 -12.18 16.13 13.12
C GLY A 129 -12.23 14.76 12.42
N ALA A 130 -11.17 14.39 11.71
CA ALA A 130 -10.98 13.01 11.25
C ALA A 130 -10.49 12.12 12.41
N SER A 131 -10.91 10.86 12.41
CA SER A 131 -10.50 9.86 13.40
C SER A 131 -10.56 8.47 12.77
N ALA A 132 -9.77 7.54 13.27
CA ALA A 132 -9.86 6.14 12.88
C ALA A 132 -9.45 5.22 14.03
N THR A 133 -10.14 4.09 14.13
CA THR A 133 -9.85 3.00 15.05
C THR A 133 -9.89 1.69 14.28
N ALA A 134 -9.11 0.70 14.71
CA ALA A 134 -9.14 -0.63 14.15
C ALA A 134 -9.32 -1.68 15.24
N THR A 135 -9.93 -2.80 14.87
CA THR A 135 -9.98 -4.01 15.67
C THR A 135 -9.59 -5.20 14.80
N LYS A 136 -8.86 -6.15 15.39
CA LYS A 136 -8.38 -7.36 14.71
C LYS A 136 -8.96 -8.59 15.39
N ASP A 137 -9.54 -9.48 14.60
CA ASP A 137 -10.04 -10.80 15.01
C ASP A 137 -9.49 -11.88 14.06
N GLY A 138 -8.38 -12.49 14.47
CA GLY A 138 -7.61 -13.40 13.62
C GLY A 138 -7.11 -12.69 12.35
N ASN A 139 -7.66 -13.11 11.21
CA ASN A 139 -7.39 -12.58 9.88
C ASN A 139 -8.36 -11.45 9.46
N ASN A 140 -9.35 -11.13 10.28
CA ASN A 140 -10.34 -10.11 9.99
C ASN A 140 -9.96 -8.79 10.67
N PHE A 141 -10.01 -7.71 9.91
CA PHE A 141 -9.77 -6.36 10.37
C PHE A 141 -11.02 -5.54 10.12
N LYS A 142 -11.47 -4.85 11.17
CA LYS A 142 -12.52 -3.85 11.08
C LYS A 142 -11.93 -2.49 11.39
N ILE A 143 -12.06 -1.55 10.46
CA ILE A 143 -11.57 -0.18 10.58
C ILE A 143 -12.77 0.76 10.47
N THR A 144 -12.96 1.60 11.48
CA THR A 144 -14.06 2.56 11.54
C THR A 144 -13.54 3.94 11.85
N GLY A 145 -14.19 4.97 11.33
CA GLY A 145 -13.75 6.32 11.61
C GLY A 145 -14.54 7.39 10.88
N THR A 146 -13.97 8.59 10.90
CA THR A 146 -14.39 9.72 10.08
C THR A 146 -13.21 10.17 9.23
N ALA A 147 -13.37 10.18 7.92
CA ALA A 147 -12.41 10.73 6.98
C ALA A 147 -12.78 12.18 6.66
N THR A 148 -11.76 12.98 6.33
CA THR A 148 -11.91 14.37 5.90
C THR A 148 -11.38 14.56 4.49
N GLY A 149 -11.87 15.59 3.81
CA GLY A 149 -11.42 15.98 2.49
C GLY A 149 -11.82 17.42 2.16
N ILE A 150 -11.29 17.96 1.07
CA ILE A 150 -11.63 19.29 0.60
C ILE A 150 -12.52 19.16 -0.64
N ASP A 151 -13.70 19.76 -0.58
CA ASP A 151 -14.55 19.94 -1.75
C ASP A 151 -14.07 21.18 -2.53
N MET A 152 -13.68 20.98 -3.80
CA MET A 152 -13.24 22.09 -4.64
C MET A 152 -14.37 23.05 -5.02
N ALA A 153 -15.63 22.62 -4.93
CA ALA A 153 -16.78 23.50 -5.07
C ALA A 153 -16.99 24.40 -3.83
N ASN A 154 -16.52 23.98 -2.65
CA ASN A 154 -16.57 24.75 -1.41
C ASN A 154 -15.31 24.56 -0.53
N PRO A 155 -14.16 25.14 -0.93
CA PRO A 155 -12.88 24.87 -0.28
C PRO A 155 -12.72 25.53 1.10
N MET A 156 -13.69 26.34 1.53
CA MET A 156 -13.64 27.03 2.83
C MET A 156 -14.02 26.13 4.00
N GLN A 157 -14.65 24.97 3.74
CA GLN A 157 -15.08 24.05 4.78
C GLN A 157 -14.68 22.62 4.43
N PRO A 158 -13.98 21.90 5.34
CA PRO A 158 -13.69 20.49 5.12
C PRO A 158 -14.97 19.66 5.13
N VAL A 159 -14.98 18.62 4.30
CA VAL A 159 -16.05 17.62 4.26
C VAL A 159 -15.63 16.44 5.10
N ASN A 160 -16.46 16.08 6.09
CA ASN A 160 -16.23 14.94 6.97
C ASN A 160 -17.25 13.85 6.68
N LYS A 161 -16.78 12.61 6.48
CA LYS A 161 -17.62 11.45 6.16
C LYS A 161 -17.25 10.26 7.04
N PRO A 162 -18.24 9.61 7.70
CA PRO A 162 -17.96 8.38 8.42
C PRO A 162 -17.63 7.26 7.43
N PHE A 163 -16.79 6.32 7.84
CA PHE A 163 -16.46 5.15 7.05
C PHE A 163 -16.37 3.90 7.91
N GLU A 164 -16.59 2.75 7.27
CA GLU A 164 -16.38 1.41 7.81
C GLU A 164 -15.73 0.55 6.73
N ILE A 165 -14.65 -0.14 7.09
CA ILE A 165 -13.93 -1.09 6.24
C ILE A 165 -13.86 -2.41 7.02
N ASP A 166 -14.47 -3.45 6.48
CA ASP A 166 -14.27 -4.82 6.93
C ASP A 166 -13.43 -5.55 5.89
N VAL A 167 -12.28 -6.07 6.28
CA VAL A 167 -11.34 -6.71 5.36
C VAL A 167 -10.74 -7.96 5.98
N THR A 168 -10.67 -9.03 5.20
CA THR A 168 -9.98 -10.26 5.58
C THR A 168 -8.63 -10.31 4.84
N CYS A 169 -7.55 -10.40 5.61
CA CYS A 169 -6.19 -10.53 5.11
C CYS A 169 -5.57 -11.85 5.62
N PRO A 170 -5.04 -12.71 4.73
CA PRO A 170 -4.44 -13.99 5.08
C PRO A 170 -3.05 -13.85 5.71
#